data_AF-A0A1H8PP36-F1
#
_entry.id   AF-A0A1H8PP36-F1
#
_cell.length_a   1.000
_cell.length_b   1.000
_cell.length_c   1.000
_cell.angle_alpha   90.00
_cell.angle_beta   90.00
_cell.angle_gamma   90.00
#
_symmetry.space_group_name_H-M   'P 1'
#
loop_
_entity.id
_entity.type
_entity.pdbx_description
1 polymer ?
#
loop_
_entity_poly.entity_id
_entity_poly.type
_entity_poly.pdbx_seq_one_letter_code
_entity_poly.pdbx_strand_id
1 'polypeptide(L)' 'MSNLITGIIVGMLLMVAINAWRGRDDTDSPSQRSNMRLHTDHKTGLQYLSAPGGGLTPRMGIDGKQMRIEVSE' A
#
# COMPACT_ATOMS: atom_id res chain seq x y z
N MET A 1 -26.78 0.33 26.37
CA MET A 1 -26.55 0.14 24.92
C MET A 1 -26.55 -1.36 24.66
N SER A 2 -27.19 -1.84 23.59
CA SER A 2 -27.24 -3.29 23.34
C SER A 2 -25.86 -3.82 22.96
N ASN A 3 -25.57 -5.09 23.29
CA ASN A 3 -24.30 -5.74 22.95
C ASN A 3 -23.99 -5.69 21.44
N LEU A 4 -25.05 -5.66 20.60
CA LEU A 4 -24.94 -5.48 19.15
C LEU A 4 -24.35 -4.11 18.79
N ILE A 5 -24.88 -3.02 19.36
CA ILE A 5 -24.40 -1.66 19.08
C ILE A 5 -22.95 -1.52 19.56
N THR A 6 -22.63 -2.05 20.74
CA THR A 6 -21.27 -2.08 21.27
C THR A 6 -20.31 -2.79 20.30
N GLY A 7 -20.70 -3.96 19.78
CA GLY A 7 -19.89 -4.71 18.81
C GLY A 7 -19.63 -3.94 17.52
N ILE A 8 -20.65 -3.25 16.97
CA ILE A 8 -20.49 -2.43 15.76
C ILE A 8 -19.51 -1.29 16.00
N ILE A 9 -19.63 -0.57 17.11
CA ILE A 9 -18.76 0.56 17.44
C ILE A 9 -17.31 0.09 17.57
N VAL A 10 -17.06 -1.01 18.30
CA VAL A 10 -15.72 -1.57 18.45
C VAL A 10 -15.13 -1.98 17.10
N GLY A 11 -15.92 -2.64 16.23
CA GLY A 11 -15.47 -3.01 14.89
C GLY A 11 -15.11 -1.81 14.01
N MET A 12 -15.91 -0.74 14.05
CA MET A 12 -15.63 0.48 13.30
C MET A 12 -14.35 1.17 13.81
N LEU A 13 -14.19 1.29 15.13
CA LEU A 13 -12.99 1.87 15.73
C LEU A 13 -11.73 1.07 15.39
N LEU A 14 -11.83 -0.27 15.40
CA LEU A 14 -10.73 -1.14 15.01
C LEU A 14 -10.34 -0.93 13.54
N MET A 15 -11.32 -0.81 12.64
CA MET A 15 -11.06 -0.55 11.23
C MET A 15 -10.39 0.81 11.00
N VAL A 16 -10.82 1.86 11.72
CA VAL A 16 -10.17 3.18 11.66
C VAL A 16 -8.73 3.09 12.16
N ALA A 17 -8.50 2.43 13.29
CA ALA A 17 -7.16 2.25 13.86
C ALA A 17 -6.22 1.48 12.92
N ILE A 18 -6.70 0.38 12.31
CA ILE A 18 -5.92 -0.40 11.33
C ILE A 18 -5.59 0.45 10.10
N ASN A 19 -6.54 1.21 9.57
CA ASN A 19 -6.29 2.07 8.41
C ASN A 19 -5.34 3.23 8.71
N ALA A 20 -5.39 3.78 9.93
CA ALA A 20 -4.45 4.80 10.38
C ALA A 20 -3.04 4.24 10.61
N TRP A 21 -2.92 2.99 11.05
CA TRP A 21 -1.63 2.35 11.30
C TRP A 21 -0.96 1.77 10.04
N ARG A 22 -1.75 1.34 9.05
CA ARG A 22 -1.23 1.00 7.72
C ARG A 22 -0.67 2.26 7.08
N GLY A 23 0.66 2.41 7.20
CA GLY A 23 1.41 3.54 6.65
C GLY A 23 0.99 3.85 5.21
N ARG A 24 1.00 5.13 4.88
CA ARG A 24 0.80 5.58 3.50
C ARG A 24 1.98 5.11 2.67
N ASP A 25 1.73 4.37 1.59
CA ASP A 25 2.84 3.97 0.72
C ASP A 25 3.32 5.18 -0.09
N ASP A 26 4.53 5.07 -0.59
CA ASP A 26 5.23 6.15 -1.29
C ASP A 26 4.70 6.43 -2.70
N THR A 27 3.66 5.70 -3.13
CA THR A 27 2.96 5.94 -4.40
C THR A 27 1.79 6.92 -4.23
N ASP A 28 1.38 7.19 -3.00
CA ASP A 28 0.29 8.11 -2.68
C ASP A 28 0.80 9.55 -2.51
N SER A 29 0.03 10.53 -3.00
CA SER A 29 0.30 11.94 -2.68
C SER A 29 -0.09 12.25 -1.23
N PRO A 30 0.35 13.38 -0.63
CA PRO A 30 -0.06 13.74 0.73
C PRO A 30 -1.58 13.84 0.92
N SER A 31 -2.30 14.26 -0.12
CA SER A 31 -3.75 14.53 -0.07
C SER A 31 -4.61 13.43 -0.68
N GLN A 32 -4.08 12.57 -1.55
CA GLN A 32 -4.87 11.58 -2.30
C GLN A 32 -4.22 10.19 -2.31
N ARG A 33 -5.04 9.14 -2.31
CA ARG A 33 -4.60 7.76 -2.54
C ARG A 33 -4.58 7.46 -4.05
N SER A 34 -3.49 6.88 -4.55
CA SER A 34 -3.35 6.43 -5.94
C SER A 34 -4.15 5.14 -6.19
N ASN A 35 -4.40 4.37 -5.13
CA ASN A 35 -4.93 3.00 -5.15
C ASN A 35 -4.04 2.00 -5.93
N MET A 36 -2.82 2.38 -6.29
CA MET A 36 -1.84 1.44 -6.80
C MET A 36 -1.32 0.58 -5.65
N ARG A 37 -0.78 -0.59 -5.99
CA ARG A 37 -0.05 -1.43 -5.04
C ARG A 37 1.39 -1.55 -5.49
N LEU A 38 2.31 -1.29 -4.56
CA LEU A 38 3.73 -1.53 -4.75
C LEU A 38 4.03 -3.02 -4.52
N HIS A 39 4.70 -3.62 -5.50
CA HIS A 39 5.24 -4.98 -5.42
C HIS A 39 6.75 -4.92 -5.55
N THR A 40 7.45 -5.71 -4.74
CA THR A 40 8.89 -5.88 -4.85
C THR A 40 9.18 -7.34 -5.13
N ASP A 41 9.90 -7.60 -6.22
CA ASP A 41 10.42 -8.93 -6.50
C ASP A 41 11.53 -9.25 -5.49
N HIS A 42 11.34 -10.28 -4.67
CA HIS A 42 12.28 -10.60 -3.59
C HIS A 42 13.67 -11.02 -4.08
N LYS A 43 13.76 -11.66 -5.24
CA LYS A 43 15.03 -12.18 -5.77
C LYS A 43 15.90 -11.08 -6.37
N THR A 44 15.28 -10.08 -6.98
CA THR A 44 15.96 -9.01 -7.73
C THR A 44 15.86 -7.66 -7.04
N GLY A 45 14.97 -7.48 -6.08
CA GLY A 45 14.65 -6.18 -5.47
C GLY A 45 13.92 -5.22 -6.40
N LEU A 46 13.59 -5.62 -7.64
CA LEU A 46 12.93 -4.75 -8.62
C LEU A 46 11.50 -4.43 -8.18
N GLN A 47 11.11 -3.16 -8.35
CA GLN A 47 9.79 -2.67 -7.98
C GLN A 47 8.84 -2.62 -9.17
N TYR A 48 7.58 -2.90 -8.88
CA TYR A 48 6.46 -2.87 -9.83
C TYR A 48 5.23 -2.23 -9.20
N LEU A 49 4.37 -1.67 -10.04
CA LEU A 49 3.07 -1.14 -9.65
C LEU A 49 1.96 -1.93 -10.32
N SER A 50 0.90 -2.20 -9.57
CA SER A 50 -0.36 -2.71 -10.12
C SER A 50 -1.50 -1.75 -9.86
N ALA A 51 -2.36 -1.54 -10.85
CA ALA A 51 -3.61 -0.81 -10.70
C ALA A 51 -4.71 -1.70 -10.09
N PRO A 52 -5.81 -1.14 -9.56
CA PRO A 52 -6.95 -1.91 -9.06
C PRO A 52 -7.56 -2.87 -10.08
N GLY A 53 -7.52 -2.51 -11.38
CA GLY A 53 -7.96 -3.35 -12.49
C GLY A 53 -6.97 -4.43 -12.92
N GLY A 54 -5.86 -4.58 -12.19
CA GLY A 54 -4.78 -5.50 -12.52
C GLY A 54 -3.71 -4.87 -13.42
N GLY A 55 -2.92 -5.74 -14.05
CA GLY A 55 -1.71 -5.35 -14.77
C GLY A 55 -0.53 -5.09 -13.83
N LEU A 56 0.67 -5.41 -14.28
CA LEU A 56 1.91 -5.18 -13.56
C LEU A 56 2.85 -4.37 -14.45
N THR A 57 3.27 -3.19 -14.00
CA THR A 57 4.15 -2.28 -14.77
C THR A 57 5.41 -1.97 -13.95
N PRO A 58 6.60 -1.91 -14.56
CA PRO A 58 7.82 -1.46 -13.89
C PRO A 58 7.64 -0.09 -13.24
N ARG A 59 8.12 0.07 -11.99
CA ARG A 59 8.17 1.39 -11.35
C ARG A 59 9.42 2.12 -11.82
N MET A 60 9.26 3.29 -12.43
CA MET A 60 10.36 4.05 -13.00
C MET A 60 10.87 5.12 -12.02
N GLY A 61 12.20 5.27 -11.96
CA GLY A 61 12.88 6.37 -11.29
C GLY A 61 12.97 7.62 -12.17
N ILE A 62 13.42 8.73 -11.58
CA ILE A 62 13.64 10.00 -12.29
C ILE A 62 14.70 9.90 -13.39
N ASP A 63 15.60 8.94 -13.28
CA ASP A 63 16.64 8.63 -14.27
C ASP A 63 16.14 7.77 -15.44
N GLY A 64 14.85 7.42 -15.45
CA GLY A 64 14.24 6.57 -16.46
C GLY A 64 14.62 5.09 -16.34
N LYS A 65 15.21 4.66 -15.23
CA LYS A 65 15.48 3.24 -14.95
C LYS A 65 14.41 2.66 -14.03
N GLN A 66 14.27 1.34 -14.05
CA GLN A 66 13.39 0.67 -13.09
C GLN A 66 13.97 0.76 -11.68
N MET A 67 13.12 1.12 -10.71
CA MET A 67 13.49 1.22 -9.31
C MET A 67 13.77 -0.16 -8.71
N ARG A 68 14.71 -0.20 -7.77
CA ARG A 68 15.15 -1.39 -7.06
C ARG A 68 15.41 -1.02 -5.60
N ILE A 69 15.05 -1.91 -4.66
CA ILE A 69 15.56 -1.83 -3.28
C ILE A 69 16.86 -2.64 -3.16
N GLU A 70 17.77 -2.19 -2.31
CA GLU A 70 18.92 -3.00 -1.93
C GLU A 70 18.41 -4.29 -1.25
N VAL A 71 18.76 -5.44 -1.81
CA VAL A 71 18.48 -6.73 -1.22
C VAL A 71 19.72 -7.09 -0.41
N SER A 72 19.61 -7.05 0.92
CA SER A 72 20.64 -7.63 1.78
C SER A 72 20.61 -9.15 1.59
N GLU A 73 21.73 -9.73 1.15
CA GLU A 73 21.91 -11.18 1.03
C GLU A 73 21.87 -11.90 2.39
#